data_AF-A0A956CQJ6-F1
#
_entry.id   AF-A0A956CQJ6-F1
#
_cell.length_a   1.000
_cell.length_b   1.000
_cell.length_c   1.000
_cell.angle_alpha   90.00
_cell.angle_beta   90.00
_cell.angle_gamma   90.00
#
_symmetry.space_group_name_H-M   'P 1'
#
loop_
_entity.id
_entity.type
_entity.pdbx_description
1 polymer ?
#
loop_
_entity_poly.entity_id
_entity_poly.type
_entity_poly.pdbx_seq_one_letter_code
_entity_poly.pdbx_strand_id
1 'polypeptide(L)'
;MKHRLLFAVLAVVLVACVSPDQFKKWALATPAFGEAIDAKKGIVYVEYRTDPTGEDPEADANGVIKKGVHLCGAGMTFTLAVLKNDLKWRYDNAAQFGLGDVVTCTGKDNRDTCSHDAALEYDVTGDYTFEDNKLRYVVRIEGATISEEFLQRGKVYALQRIAALKDKTCP
;
A
#
# COMPACT_ATOMS: atom_id res chain seq x y z
N MET A 1 37.12 40.61 27.43
CA MET A 1 36.21 39.46 27.61
C MET A 1 35.45 39.24 26.30
N LYS A 2 35.82 38.21 25.52
CA LYS A 2 35.18 37.88 24.24
C LYS A 2 34.38 36.59 24.45
N HIS A 3 33.05 36.67 24.53
CA HIS A 3 32.18 35.50 24.51
C HIS A 3 31.82 35.17 23.06
N ARG A 4 32.42 34.10 22.54
CA ARG A 4 31.96 33.44 21.31
C ARG A 4 30.83 32.50 21.71
N LEU A 5 29.59 32.89 21.42
CA LEU A 5 28.47 31.95 21.38
C LEU A 5 28.65 31.05 20.15
N LEU A 6 28.96 29.77 20.38
CA LEU A 6 28.76 28.73 19.37
C LEU A 6 27.25 28.45 19.29
N PHE A 7 26.62 28.82 18.19
CA PHE A 7 25.33 28.26 17.80
C PHE A 7 25.58 26.87 17.22
N ALA A 8 25.30 25.83 18.00
CA ALA A 8 25.13 24.48 17.47
C ALA A 8 23.83 24.47 16.65
N VAL A 9 23.95 24.49 15.33
CA VAL A 9 22.84 24.20 14.43
C VAL A 9 22.56 22.71 14.58
N LEU A 10 21.60 22.38 15.44
CA LEU A 10 21.03 21.03 15.53
C LEU A 10 20.28 20.80 14.21
N ALA A 11 20.93 20.18 13.24
CA ALA A 11 20.27 19.68 12.05
C ALA A 11 19.33 18.56 12.48
N VAL A 12 18.07 18.92 12.75
CA VAL A 12 16.98 17.95 12.88
C VAL A 12 16.86 17.30 11.52
N VAL A 13 17.40 16.10 11.39
CA VAL A 13 17.12 15.21 10.26
C VAL A 13 15.64 14.88 10.39
N LEU A 14 14.80 15.67 9.73
CA LEU A 14 13.40 15.35 9.49
C LEU A 14 13.38 14.05 8.70
N VAL A 15 13.16 12.94 9.40
CA VAL A 15 12.80 11.67 8.76
C VAL A 15 11.49 11.94 8.04
N ALA A 16 11.55 12.07 6.72
CA ALA A 16 10.50 12.70 5.91
C ALA A 16 9.29 11.78 5.63
N CYS A 17 8.39 11.61 6.60
CA CYS A 17 7.13 10.85 6.51
C CYS A 17 6.29 11.15 5.22
N VAL A 18 5.56 10.15 4.68
CA VAL A 18 4.78 10.22 3.42
C VAL A 18 3.41 10.89 3.58
N SER A 19 3.20 12.08 3.01
CA SER A 19 1.87 12.74 3.01
C SER A 19 0.91 12.18 1.94
N PRO A 20 -0.42 12.41 2.05
CA PRO A 20 -1.37 12.10 0.98
C PRO A 20 -0.99 12.70 -0.38
N ASP A 21 -0.50 13.94 -0.41
CA ASP A 21 -0.02 14.58 -1.64
C ASP A 21 1.21 13.88 -2.22
N GLN A 22 2.13 13.42 -1.37
CA GLN A 22 3.30 12.66 -1.81
C GLN A 22 2.90 11.29 -2.35
N PHE A 23 1.97 10.61 -1.69
CA PHE A 23 1.41 9.35 -2.17
C PHE A 23 0.70 9.53 -3.51
N LYS A 24 -0.14 10.58 -3.65
CA LYS A 24 -0.80 10.94 -4.90
C LYS A 24 0.22 11.22 -6.01
N LYS A 25 1.31 11.93 -5.72
CA LYS A 25 2.40 12.15 -6.70
C LYS A 25 3.01 10.82 -7.15
N TRP A 26 3.30 9.91 -6.22
CA TRP A 26 3.81 8.57 -6.57
C TRP A 26 2.82 7.75 -7.40
N ALA A 27 1.53 7.84 -7.08
CA ALA A 27 0.46 7.19 -7.83
C ALA A 27 0.28 7.73 -9.24
N LEU A 28 0.50 9.02 -9.47
CA LEU A 28 0.22 9.66 -10.76
C LEU A 28 1.47 9.83 -11.65
N ALA A 29 2.67 9.94 -11.09
CA ALA A 29 3.88 10.22 -11.86
C ALA A 29 4.61 8.95 -12.37
N THR A 30 5.21 9.05 -13.55
CA THR A 30 6.04 7.99 -14.15
C THR A 30 7.48 8.50 -14.30
N PRO A 31 8.52 7.81 -13.77
CA PRO A 31 8.49 6.69 -12.82
C PRO A 31 8.54 7.20 -11.36
N ALA A 32 7.50 6.96 -10.55
CA ALA A 32 7.48 7.48 -9.18
C ALA A 32 7.31 6.43 -8.07
N PHE A 33 6.57 5.33 -8.33
CA PHE A 33 6.47 4.23 -7.36
C PHE A 33 7.79 3.50 -7.10
N GLY A 34 8.71 3.47 -8.06
CA GLY A 34 10.05 2.92 -7.86
C GLY A 34 10.87 3.71 -6.83
N GLU A 35 10.66 5.02 -6.75
CA GLU A 35 11.30 5.89 -5.75
C GLU A 35 10.71 5.68 -4.36
N ALA A 36 9.48 5.19 -4.28
CA ALA A 36 8.80 4.88 -3.04
C ALA A 36 9.31 3.58 -2.40
N ILE A 37 10.26 2.84 -2.98
CA ILE A 37 10.64 1.51 -2.49
C ILE A 37 12.14 1.40 -2.21
N ASP A 38 12.49 0.60 -1.22
CA ASP A 38 13.85 0.12 -1.01
C ASP A 38 14.03 -1.19 -1.79
N ALA A 39 14.80 -1.16 -2.87
CA ALA A 39 15.01 -2.32 -3.75
C ALA A 39 15.68 -3.51 -3.03
N LYS A 40 16.46 -3.28 -1.97
CA LYS A 40 17.08 -4.36 -1.18
C LYS A 40 16.07 -5.01 -0.25
N LYS A 41 15.11 -4.24 0.25
CA LYS A 41 14.04 -4.78 1.10
C LYS A 41 12.89 -5.37 0.27
N GLY A 42 12.61 -4.85 -0.92
CA GLY A 42 11.42 -5.21 -1.71
C GLY A 42 10.12 -4.81 -1.00
N ILE A 43 9.00 -5.43 -1.39
CA ILE A 43 7.70 -5.23 -0.72
C ILE A 43 7.06 -6.56 -0.34
N VAL A 44 6.28 -6.58 0.73
CA VAL A 44 5.32 -7.67 0.96
C VAL A 44 3.98 -7.27 0.36
N TYR A 45 3.48 -8.08 -0.55
CA TYR A 45 2.16 -7.90 -1.16
C TYR A 45 1.24 -9.02 -0.68
N VAL A 46 0.09 -8.62 -0.14
CA VAL A 46 -0.95 -9.52 0.32
C VAL A 46 -2.23 -9.22 -0.47
N GLU A 47 -2.84 -10.27 -0.97
CA GLU A 47 -4.13 -10.22 -1.66
C GLU A 47 -5.07 -11.25 -1.04
N TYR A 48 -6.28 -10.80 -0.74
CA TYR A 48 -7.37 -11.61 -0.23
C TYR A 48 -8.62 -11.28 -1.02
N ARG A 49 -8.98 -12.13 -1.99
CA ARG A 49 -10.09 -11.84 -2.91
C ARG A 49 -11.06 -13.00 -3.06
N THR A 50 -12.33 -12.68 -3.30
CA THR A 50 -13.29 -13.68 -3.78
C THR A 50 -13.01 -14.02 -5.24
N ASP A 51 -13.21 -15.28 -5.60
CA ASP A 51 -13.30 -15.72 -6.99
C ASP A 51 -14.78 -15.85 -7.40
N PRO A 52 -15.37 -14.85 -8.06
CA PRO A 52 -16.78 -14.88 -8.43
C PRO A 52 -17.08 -15.88 -9.55
N THR A 53 -16.09 -16.31 -10.33
CA THR A 53 -16.31 -17.29 -11.40
C THR A 53 -16.29 -18.71 -10.88
N GLY A 54 -15.59 -18.96 -9.76
CA GLY A 54 -15.37 -20.31 -9.21
C GLY A 54 -14.45 -21.16 -10.09
N GLU A 55 -13.70 -20.53 -11.01
CA GLU A 55 -12.84 -21.20 -11.98
C GLU A 55 -11.35 -21.04 -11.64
N ASP A 56 -10.99 -20.15 -10.72
CA ASP A 56 -9.60 -19.88 -10.37
C ASP A 56 -9.04 -21.07 -9.55
N PRO A 57 -7.99 -21.76 -10.05
CA PRO A 57 -7.43 -22.93 -9.37
C PRO A 57 -6.72 -22.58 -8.06
N GLU A 58 -6.43 -21.29 -7.80
CA GLU A 58 -5.86 -20.82 -6.54
C GLU A 58 -6.92 -20.59 -5.45
N ALA A 59 -8.22 -20.62 -5.81
CA ALA A 59 -9.30 -20.41 -4.86
C ALA A 59 -9.44 -21.60 -3.90
N ASP A 60 -9.65 -21.30 -2.62
CA ASP A 60 -9.96 -22.32 -1.62
C ASP A 60 -11.41 -22.83 -1.75
N ALA A 61 -11.79 -23.78 -0.89
CA ALA A 61 -13.13 -24.36 -0.88
C ALA A 61 -14.29 -23.36 -0.69
N ASN A 62 -13.99 -22.13 -0.25
CA ASN A 62 -14.97 -21.05 -0.10
C ASN A 62 -14.91 -20.05 -1.25
N GLY A 63 -14.19 -20.35 -2.34
CA GLY A 63 -14.00 -19.42 -3.45
C GLY A 63 -13.14 -18.22 -3.06
N VAL A 64 -12.19 -18.38 -2.12
CA VAL A 64 -11.31 -17.29 -1.68
C VAL A 64 -9.88 -17.56 -2.08
N ILE A 65 -9.28 -16.58 -2.75
CA ILE A 65 -7.87 -16.59 -3.15
C ILE A 65 -7.08 -15.81 -2.12
N LYS A 66 -6.02 -16.45 -1.60
CA LYS A 66 -5.18 -15.92 -0.52
C LYS A 66 -3.73 -15.94 -0.95
N LYS A 67 -3.21 -14.77 -1.33
CA LYS A 67 -1.83 -14.62 -1.79
C LYS A 67 -1.04 -13.73 -0.83
N GLY A 68 0.17 -14.16 -0.50
CA GLY A 68 1.07 -13.43 0.38
C GLY A 68 2.48 -13.68 -0.11
N VAL A 69 3.07 -12.69 -0.76
CA VAL A 69 4.35 -12.83 -1.46
C VAL A 69 5.28 -11.68 -1.11
N HIS A 70 6.57 -11.99 -1.05
CA HIS A 70 7.63 -10.98 -0.99
C HIS A 70 8.12 -10.75 -2.42
N LEU A 71 7.97 -9.53 -2.91
CA LEU A 71 8.21 -9.17 -4.30
C LEU A 71 9.55 -8.44 -4.44
N CYS A 72 10.34 -8.90 -5.41
CA CYS A 72 11.63 -8.36 -5.81
C CYS A 72 11.70 -8.19 -7.33
N GLY A 73 12.62 -7.34 -7.79
CA GLY A 73 12.96 -7.19 -9.22
C GLY A 73 11.74 -7.00 -10.13
N ALA A 74 11.69 -7.76 -11.23
CA ALA A 74 10.65 -7.64 -12.25
C ALA A 74 9.23 -7.93 -11.73
N GLY A 75 9.07 -8.88 -10.80
CA GLY A 75 7.78 -9.19 -10.19
C GLY A 75 7.23 -8.00 -9.39
N MET A 76 8.11 -7.32 -8.65
CA MET A 76 7.78 -6.09 -7.96
C MET A 76 7.38 -4.98 -8.96
N THR A 77 8.17 -4.77 -10.01
CA THR A 77 7.86 -3.75 -11.04
C THR A 77 6.50 -3.97 -11.68
N PHE A 78 6.15 -5.21 -12.03
CA PHE A 78 4.85 -5.54 -12.61
C PHE A 78 3.71 -5.24 -11.65
N THR A 79 3.78 -5.73 -10.40
CA THR A 79 2.72 -5.49 -9.40
C THR A 79 2.53 -4.01 -9.11
N LEU A 80 3.61 -3.23 -9.04
CA LEU A 80 3.51 -1.78 -8.83
C LEU A 80 2.88 -1.05 -10.01
N ALA A 81 3.10 -1.51 -11.24
CA ALA A 81 2.42 -0.93 -12.41
C ALA A 81 0.90 -1.17 -12.32
N VAL A 82 0.48 -2.35 -11.89
CA VAL A 82 -0.95 -2.67 -11.67
C VAL A 82 -1.55 -1.78 -10.58
N LEU A 83 -0.90 -1.71 -9.41
CA LEU A 83 -1.33 -0.86 -8.28
C LEU A 83 -1.43 0.61 -8.68
N LYS A 84 -0.44 1.10 -9.42
CA LYS A 84 -0.43 2.47 -9.91
C LYS A 84 -1.60 2.75 -10.85
N ASN A 85 -1.88 1.83 -11.77
CA ASN A 85 -2.98 2.00 -12.72
C ASN A 85 -4.34 2.02 -12.01
N ASP A 86 -4.54 1.18 -10.99
CA ASP A 86 -5.72 1.21 -10.12
C ASP A 86 -5.86 2.58 -9.43
N LEU A 87 -4.82 3.03 -8.72
CA LEU A 87 -4.84 4.33 -8.04
C LEU A 87 -5.07 5.49 -9.01
N LYS A 88 -4.41 5.48 -10.17
CA LYS A 88 -4.62 6.50 -11.21
C LYS A 88 -6.06 6.53 -11.69
N TRP A 89 -6.64 5.36 -11.98
CA TRP A 89 -8.05 5.28 -12.38
C TRP A 89 -8.96 5.88 -11.30
N ARG A 90 -8.74 5.56 -10.02
CA ARG A 90 -9.53 6.14 -8.92
C ARG A 90 -9.39 7.67 -8.86
N TYR A 91 -8.18 8.20 -8.97
CA TYR A 91 -7.95 9.64 -8.98
C TYR A 91 -8.59 10.35 -10.17
N ASP A 92 -8.51 9.76 -11.36
CA ASP A 92 -9.08 10.34 -12.58
C ASP A 92 -10.62 10.31 -12.56
N ASN A 93 -11.23 9.32 -11.88
CA ASN A 93 -12.68 9.12 -11.86
C ASN A 93 -13.34 9.51 -10.53
N ALA A 94 -12.60 10.10 -9.58
CA ALA A 94 -13.09 10.41 -8.24
C ALA A 94 -14.40 11.22 -8.25
N ALA A 95 -14.45 12.28 -9.05
CA ALA A 95 -15.64 13.13 -9.18
C ALA A 95 -16.84 12.41 -9.79
N GLN A 96 -16.61 11.50 -10.75
CA GLN A 96 -17.67 10.76 -11.43
C GLN A 96 -18.36 9.78 -10.49
N PHE A 97 -17.60 9.14 -9.60
CA PHE A 97 -18.11 8.13 -8.67
C PHE A 97 -18.37 8.67 -7.26
N GLY A 98 -18.26 9.99 -7.05
CA GLY A 98 -18.45 10.60 -5.74
C GLY A 98 -17.43 10.13 -4.70
N LEU A 99 -16.25 9.70 -5.14
CA LEU A 99 -15.14 9.34 -4.25
C LEU A 99 -14.58 10.65 -3.73
N GLY A 100 -14.71 10.89 -2.43
CA GLY A 100 -14.14 12.07 -1.77
C GLY A 100 -12.61 12.03 -1.81
N ASP A 101 -11.99 11.91 -0.64
CA ASP A 101 -10.56 11.64 -0.59
C ASP A 101 -10.29 10.20 -1.07
N VAL A 102 -9.81 10.08 -2.31
CA VAL A 102 -9.50 8.79 -2.96
C VAL A 102 -8.57 7.93 -2.11
N VAL A 103 -7.69 8.56 -1.33
CA VAL A 103 -6.82 7.90 -0.37
C VAL A 103 -6.78 8.75 0.88
N THR A 104 -6.95 8.11 2.04
CA THR A 104 -6.74 8.71 3.35
C THR A 104 -5.46 8.14 3.95
N CYS A 105 -4.61 8.97 4.54
CA CYS A 105 -3.42 8.51 5.23
C CYS A 105 -3.53 8.76 6.75
N THR A 106 -3.06 7.82 7.55
CA THR A 106 -3.13 7.80 9.01
C THR A 106 -1.76 7.44 9.62
N GLY A 107 -1.64 7.54 10.95
CA GLY A 107 -0.37 7.35 11.67
C GLY A 107 0.30 8.67 12.04
N LYS A 108 1.59 8.65 12.40
CA LYS A 108 2.31 9.86 12.81
C LYS A 108 2.25 10.90 11.69
N ASP A 109 1.66 12.06 12.00
CA ASP A 109 1.42 13.17 11.06
C ASP A 109 0.59 12.81 9.82
N ASN A 110 -0.21 11.71 9.88
CA ASN A 110 -1.01 11.10 8.81
C ASN A 110 -0.21 10.41 7.68
N ARG A 111 0.79 9.59 8.03
CA ARG A 111 1.86 9.21 7.06
C ARG A 111 2.43 7.79 7.15
N ASP A 112 1.94 6.95 8.06
CA ASP A 112 2.44 5.58 8.24
C ASP A 112 1.70 4.58 7.35
N THR A 113 0.40 4.82 7.15
CA THR A 113 -0.44 3.99 6.28
C THR A 113 -1.38 4.86 5.48
N CYS A 114 -1.41 4.65 4.18
CA CYS A 114 -2.40 5.23 3.27
C CYS A 114 -3.37 4.13 2.86
N SER A 115 -4.67 4.43 2.86
CA SER A 115 -5.72 3.47 2.55
C SER A 115 -6.75 4.07 1.59
N HIS A 116 -7.34 3.23 0.76
CA HIS A 116 -8.55 3.57 0.00
C HIS A 116 -9.62 2.51 0.23
N ASP A 117 -10.87 2.97 0.26
CA ASP A 117 -12.03 2.11 0.38
C ASP A 117 -12.52 1.65 -0.99
N ALA A 118 -13.34 0.60 -0.99
CA ALA A 118 -14.06 0.16 -2.16
C ALA A 118 -15.07 1.23 -2.60
N ALA A 119 -14.98 1.64 -3.86
CA ALA A 119 -15.79 2.64 -4.54
C ALA A 119 -17.02 2.08 -5.27
N LEU A 120 -17.00 0.79 -5.62
CA LEU A 120 -18.03 0.10 -6.41
C LEU A 120 -18.34 -1.28 -5.80
N GLU A 121 -19.45 -1.88 -6.26
CA GLU A 121 -19.93 -3.19 -5.79
C GLU A 121 -18.89 -4.31 -5.93
N TYR A 122 -17.97 -4.23 -6.90
CA TYR A 122 -16.89 -5.20 -7.12
C TYR A 122 -15.50 -4.62 -6.86
N ASP A 123 -15.41 -3.60 -6.02
CA ASP A 123 -14.18 -2.83 -5.87
C ASP A 123 -13.25 -3.33 -4.75
N VAL A 124 -12.02 -2.87 -4.82
CA VAL A 124 -10.92 -3.30 -3.97
C VAL A 124 -10.64 -2.25 -2.90
N THR A 125 -10.51 -2.69 -1.64
CA THR A 125 -9.85 -1.87 -0.61
C THR A 125 -8.34 -2.06 -0.71
N GLY A 126 -7.57 -0.98 -0.58
CA GLY A 126 -6.11 -1.05 -0.63
C GLY A 126 -5.46 -0.33 0.54
N ASP A 127 -4.60 -1.03 1.29
CA ASP A 127 -3.76 -0.46 2.35
C ASP A 127 -2.27 -0.47 1.92
N TYR A 128 -1.59 0.64 2.16
CA TYR A 128 -0.20 0.90 1.79
C TYR A 128 0.54 1.38 3.03
N THR A 129 1.44 0.55 3.58
CA THR A 129 2.19 0.88 4.79
C THR A 129 3.64 1.21 4.46
N PHE A 130 4.15 2.25 5.12
CA PHE A 130 5.48 2.81 4.90
C PHE A 130 6.39 2.59 6.11
N GLU A 131 7.66 2.29 5.84
CA GLU A 131 8.75 2.27 6.81
C GLU A 131 9.89 3.13 6.26
N ASP A 132 10.43 4.05 7.07
CA ASP A 132 11.46 4.99 6.64
C ASP A 132 11.12 5.73 5.33
N ASN A 133 9.83 6.02 5.13
CA ASN A 133 9.27 6.70 3.94
C ASN A 133 9.36 5.86 2.66
N LYS A 134 9.50 4.55 2.82
CA LYS A 134 9.48 3.58 1.74
C LYS A 134 8.30 2.65 1.94
N LEU A 135 7.54 2.44 0.87
CA LEU A 135 6.48 1.45 0.81
C LEU A 135 7.08 0.08 1.14
N ARG A 136 6.51 -0.55 2.16
CA ARG A 136 6.97 -1.84 2.66
C ARG A 136 5.90 -2.91 2.50
N TYR A 137 4.66 -2.57 2.78
CA TYR A 137 3.54 -3.50 2.76
C TYR A 137 2.41 -2.96 1.89
N VAL A 138 1.82 -3.83 1.08
CA VAL A 138 0.60 -3.58 0.34
C VAL A 138 -0.39 -4.69 0.65
N VAL A 139 -1.60 -4.31 1.06
CA VAL A 139 -2.71 -5.23 1.29
C VAL A 139 -3.84 -4.85 0.36
N ARG A 140 -4.35 -5.82 -0.41
CA ARG A 140 -5.56 -5.68 -1.21
C ARG A 140 -6.59 -6.68 -0.75
N ILE A 141 -7.79 -6.19 -0.46
CA ILE A 141 -8.94 -7.03 -0.14
C ILE A 141 -10.03 -6.69 -1.16
N GLU A 142 -10.48 -7.70 -1.89
CA GLU A 142 -11.39 -7.53 -3.02
C GLU A 142 -12.56 -8.51 -2.89
N GLY A 143 -13.77 -8.04 -3.20
CA GLY A 143 -14.92 -8.93 -3.25
C GLY A 143 -16.15 -8.26 -3.86
N ALA A 144 -17.06 -9.09 -4.39
CA ALA A 144 -18.34 -8.65 -4.95
C ALA A 144 -19.30 -8.05 -3.89
N THR A 145 -19.09 -8.37 -2.62
CA THR A 145 -19.69 -7.67 -1.48
C THR A 145 -18.76 -7.87 -0.29
N ILE A 146 -18.02 -6.84 0.07
CA ILE A 146 -17.11 -6.91 1.21
C ILE A 146 -17.93 -6.73 2.50
N SER A 147 -18.35 -7.84 3.10
CA SER A 147 -18.89 -7.80 4.46
C SER A 147 -17.81 -7.45 5.47
N GLU A 148 -18.21 -6.89 6.61
CA GLU A 148 -17.27 -6.59 7.71
C GLU A 148 -16.49 -7.84 8.15
N GLU A 149 -17.16 -8.99 8.18
CA GLU A 149 -16.52 -10.27 8.52
C GLU A 149 -15.48 -10.68 7.48
N PHE A 150 -15.78 -10.53 6.18
CA PHE A 150 -14.83 -10.83 5.11
C PHE A 150 -13.61 -9.91 5.19
N LEU A 151 -13.85 -8.61 5.40
CA LEU A 151 -12.78 -7.61 5.59
C LEU A 151 -11.90 -7.97 6.79
N GLN A 152 -12.50 -8.37 7.92
CA GLN A 152 -11.76 -8.72 9.12
C GLN A 152 -10.91 -9.98 8.92
N ARG A 153 -11.43 -11.01 8.24
CA ARG A 153 -10.64 -12.20 7.88
C ARG A 153 -9.48 -11.86 6.94
N GLY A 154 -9.72 -10.99 5.96
CA GLY A 154 -8.67 -10.48 5.07
C GLY A 154 -7.57 -9.73 5.83
N LYS A 155 -7.95 -8.86 6.78
CA LYS A 155 -7.00 -8.14 7.65
C LYS A 155 -6.18 -9.09 8.53
N VAL A 156 -6.82 -10.09 9.16
CA VAL A 156 -6.11 -11.10 9.96
C VAL A 156 -5.11 -11.88 9.10
N TYR A 157 -5.52 -12.32 7.91
CA TYR A 157 -4.61 -12.99 6.98
C TYR A 157 -3.44 -12.09 6.58
N ALA A 158 -3.71 -10.82 6.26
CA ALA A 158 -2.69 -9.86 5.89
C ALA A 158 -1.65 -9.66 7.01
N LEU A 159 -2.10 -9.47 8.25
CA LEU A 159 -1.21 -9.34 9.41
C LEU A 159 -0.31 -10.57 9.58
N GLN A 160 -0.87 -11.77 9.46
CA GLN A 160 -0.10 -13.02 9.54
C GLN A 160 0.95 -13.13 8.42
N ARG A 161 0.57 -12.76 7.18
CA ARG A 161 1.49 -12.80 6.04
C ARG A 161 2.59 -11.75 6.12
N ILE A 162 2.26 -10.53 6.55
CA ILE A 162 3.24 -9.48 6.80
C ILE A 162 4.22 -9.95 7.86
N ALA A 163 3.75 -10.45 9.00
CA ALA A 163 4.62 -10.94 10.06
C ALA A 163 5.57 -12.06 9.60
N ALA A 164 5.11 -12.95 8.70
CA ALA A 164 5.92 -14.05 8.17
C ALA A 164 6.95 -13.60 7.09
N LEU A 165 6.75 -12.45 6.45
CA LEU A 165 7.53 -12.02 5.29
C LEU A 165 8.31 -10.71 5.50
N LYS A 166 8.02 -9.94 6.56
CA LYS A 166 8.57 -8.61 6.81
C LYS A 166 10.10 -8.55 6.91
N ASP A 167 10.75 -9.63 7.31
CA ASP A 167 12.20 -9.67 7.50
C ASP A 167 12.94 -10.19 6.26
N LYS A 168 12.22 -10.50 5.16
CA LYS A 168 12.83 -10.91 3.90
C LYS A 168 13.51 -9.75 3.18
N THR A 169 14.63 -10.07 2.53
CA THR A 169 15.40 -9.18 1.67
C THR A 169 15.45 -9.73 0.24
N CYS A 170 15.60 -8.83 -0.72
CA CYS A 170 15.84 -9.20 -2.11
C CYS A 170 17.31 -9.58 -2.32
N PRO A 171 17.58 -10.51 -3.26
CA PRO A 171 18.94 -10.89 -3.65
C PRO A 171 19.68 -9.76 -4.38
#